data_AF-A0A9X2EZY4-F1
#
_entry.id   AF-A0A9X2EZY4-F1
#
_cell.length_a   1.000
_cell.length_b   1.000
_cell.length_c   1.000
_cell.angle_alpha   90.00
_cell.angle_beta   90.00
_cell.angle_gamma   90.00
#
_symmetry.space_group_name_H-M   'P 1'
#
loop_
_entity.id
_entity.type
_entity.pdbx_description
1 polymer ?
#
loop_
_entity_poly.entity_id
_entity_poly.type
_entity_poly.pdbx_seq_one_letter_code
_entity_poly.pdbx_strand_id
1 'polypeptide(L)'
;MKTFFVDSFTTEKFKGNPAAVCIPDKDLTNDTMQKIAMEIGFSETAFIKHLSDNIYSIRFFTPKIEIPLCGHATLASAKILFETTALNSLKFTNVNNVELPIEKVGGKIKMQFPVYDTDEIDVPQTMLNALGVTEIVNKRYSATNKIILIEIESASQLASLTPDFSALINSYTGINGVLVTAVSDNEDFDFHYRYFWPWAGTNEDPVTGGVQTFLTKY
;
A
#
# COMPACT_ATOMS: atom_id res chain seq x y z
N MET A 1 21.87 13.43 2.47
CA MET A 1 20.48 12.92 2.45
C MET A 1 20.16 12.42 3.83
N LYS A 2 19.08 12.93 4.45
CA LYS A 2 18.56 12.38 5.70
C LYS A 2 17.68 11.17 5.40
N THR A 3 17.79 10.12 6.19
CA THR A 3 17.00 8.90 6.05
C THR A 3 16.42 8.50 7.41
N PHE A 4 15.14 8.20 7.44
CA PHE A 4 14.41 7.76 8.63
C PHE A 4 13.76 6.41 8.36
N PHE A 5 13.65 5.56 9.39
CA PHE A 5 12.89 4.32 9.34
C PHE A 5 11.70 4.45 10.29
N VAL A 6 10.50 4.22 9.76
CA VAL A 6 9.25 4.46 10.48
C VAL A 6 8.32 3.27 10.30
N ASP A 7 7.88 2.73 11.43
CA ASP A 7 6.86 1.69 11.52
C ASP A 7 5.46 2.33 11.47
N SER A 8 4.73 2.13 10.37
CA SER A 8 3.39 2.69 10.19
C SER A 8 2.31 1.76 10.72
N PHE A 9 1.15 2.33 11.09
CA PHE A 9 -0.02 1.60 11.61
C PHE A 9 0.22 0.85 12.92
N THR A 10 1.16 1.33 13.74
CA THR A 10 1.48 0.78 15.06
C THR A 10 1.87 1.89 16.03
N THR A 11 1.74 1.63 17.33
CA THR A 11 2.34 2.43 18.42
C THR A 11 3.54 1.75 19.06
N GLU A 12 3.83 0.50 18.67
CA GLU A 12 4.93 -0.32 19.15
C GLU A 12 6.02 -0.47 18.08
N LYS A 13 7.28 -0.45 18.49
CA LYS A 13 8.43 -0.68 17.59
C LYS A 13 8.42 -2.10 17.05
N PHE A 14 8.90 -2.27 15.82
CA PHE A 14 9.04 -3.57 15.15
C PHE A 14 7.70 -4.28 14.88
N LYS A 15 6.63 -3.48 14.76
CA LYS A 15 5.27 -3.90 14.40
C LYS A 15 4.78 -3.03 13.25
N GLY A 16 3.61 -3.34 12.69
CA GLY A 16 3.05 -2.57 11.58
C GLY A 16 3.83 -2.77 10.27
N ASN A 17 3.89 -1.72 9.44
CA ASN A 17 4.53 -1.77 8.13
C ASN A 17 5.70 -0.75 8.05
N PRO A 18 6.96 -1.21 8.01
CA PRO A 18 8.13 -0.32 8.00
C PRO A 18 8.33 0.34 6.63
N ALA A 19 8.60 1.64 6.62
CA ALA A 19 9.05 2.38 5.45
C ALA A 19 10.33 3.17 5.72
N ALA A 20 11.16 3.28 4.70
CA ALA A 20 12.26 4.24 4.68
C ALA A 20 11.79 5.56 4.09
N VAL A 21 12.13 6.67 4.74
CA VAL A 21 11.81 8.03 4.31
C VAL A 21 13.11 8.77 4.06
N CYS A 22 13.41 9.03 2.79
CA CYS A 22 14.59 9.72 2.32
C CYS A 22 14.25 11.17 1.96
N ILE A 23 15.03 12.11 2.49
CA ILE A 23 14.94 13.55 2.19
C ILE A 23 16.29 13.98 1.59
N PRO A 24 16.43 13.93 0.25
CA PRO A 24 17.67 14.31 -0.45
C PRO A 24 17.93 15.81 -0.36
N ASP A 25 19.20 16.20 -0.22
CA ASP A 25 19.61 17.62 -0.24
C ASP A 25 19.69 18.18 -1.67
N LYS A 26 19.65 17.30 -2.69
CA LYS A 26 19.69 17.59 -4.12
C LYS A 26 18.84 16.60 -4.89
N ASP A 27 18.47 16.96 -6.10
CA ASP A 27 17.69 16.08 -6.97
C ASP A 27 18.45 14.77 -7.27
N LEU A 28 17.72 13.66 -7.16
CA LEU A 28 18.20 12.33 -7.49
C LEU A 28 17.56 11.85 -8.78
N THR A 29 18.33 11.10 -9.57
CA THR A 29 17.81 10.40 -10.75
C THR A 29 16.98 9.19 -10.33
N ASN A 30 16.08 8.72 -11.20
CA ASN A 30 15.29 7.50 -10.96
C ASN A 30 16.19 6.30 -10.66
N ASP A 31 17.27 6.13 -11.41
CA ASP A 31 18.26 5.05 -11.21
C ASP A 31 18.91 5.13 -9.82
N THR A 32 19.23 6.33 -9.34
CA THR A 32 19.80 6.51 -7.99
C THR A 32 18.79 6.15 -6.91
N MET A 33 17.54 6.61 -7.03
CA MET A 33 16.48 6.29 -6.08
C MET A 33 16.18 4.79 -6.04
N GLN A 34 16.14 4.13 -7.20
CA GLN A 34 15.95 2.69 -7.31
C GLN A 34 17.08 1.90 -6.63
N LYS A 35 18.34 2.29 -6.87
CA LYS A 35 19.51 1.66 -6.22
C LYS A 35 19.49 1.83 -4.70
N ILE A 36 19.09 3.01 -4.22
CA ILE A 36 18.95 3.25 -2.77
C ILE A 36 17.84 2.38 -2.18
N ALA A 37 16.67 2.30 -2.83
CA ALA A 37 15.57 1.47 -2.36
C ALA A 37 15.94 -0.02 -2.34
N MET A 38 16.69 -0.48 -3.35
CA MET A 38 17.23 -1.83 -3.41
C MET A 38 18.22 -2.11 -2.27
N GLU A 39 19.13 -1.16 -1.97
CA GLU A 39 20.12 -1.28 -0.88
C GLU A 39 19.45 -1.29 0.50
N ILE A 40 18.42 -0.47 0.71
CA ILE A 40 17.66 -0.41 1.97
C ILE A 40 16.86 -1.71 2.20
N GLY A 41 16.26 -2.25 1.14
CA GLY A 41 15.62 -3.57 1.19
C GLY A 41 14.29 -3.65 1.94
N PHE A 42 13.70 -2.52 2.34
CA PHE A 42 12.32 -2.47 2.86
C PHE A 42 11.33 -2.68 1.71
N SER A 43 10.06 -2.95 2.04
CA SER A 43 9.00 -3.07 1.04
C SER A 43 8.90 -1.80 0.19
N GLU A 44 9.01 -0.63 0.85
CA GLU A 44 9.04 0.67 0.18
C GLU A 44 10.01 1.67 0.82
N THR A 45 10.62 2.45 -0.06
CA THR A 45 11.36 3.67 0.26
C THR A 45 10.68 4.87 -0.39
N ALA A 46 10.28 5.85 0.42
CA ALA A 46 9.76 7.13 -0.02
C ALA A 46 10.88 8.16 -0.17
N PHE A 47 10.85 8.93 -1.25
CA PHE A 47 11.72 10.08 -1.47
C PHE A 47 10.88 11.36 -1.50
N ILE A 48 11.21 12.30 -0.62
CA ILE A 48 10.48 13.57 -0.46
C ILE A 48 11.33 14.72 -0.97
N LYS A 49 10.71 15.63 -1.73
CA LYS A 49 11.29 16.92 -2.09
C LYS A 49 10.32 18.05 -1.75
N HIS A 50 10.79 19.09 -1.08
CA HIS A 50 10.01 20.30 -0.83
C HIS A 50 9.84 21.09 -2.13
N LEU A 51 8.61 21.52 -2.42
CA LEU A 51 8.30 22.30 -3.62
C LEU A 51 8.03 23.77 -3.27
N SER A 52 7.08 24.00 -2.37
CA SER A 52 6.66 25.34 -1.91
C SER A 52 5.78 25.21 -0.68
N ASP A 53 5.79 26.19 0.23
CA ASP A 53 4.91 26.23 1.41
C ASP A 53 4.80 24.87 2.13
N ASN A 54 3.60 24.27 2.18
CA ASN A 54 3.32 22.95 2.74
C ASN A 54 3.17 21.85 1.66
N ILE A 55 3.69 22.08 0.45
CA ILE A 55 3.61 21.19 -0.71
C ILE A 55 4.95 20.52 -0.94
N TYR A 56 4.90 19.20 -1.09
CA TYR A 56 6.06 18.33 -1.29
C TYR A 56 5.78 17.37 -2.45
N SER A 57 6.78 17.03 -3.26
CA SER A 57 6.67 15.84 -4.09
C SER A 57 7.06 14.61 -3.29
N ILE A 58 6.42 13.49 -3.61
CA ILE A 58 6.73 12.18 -3.03
C ILE A 58 6.84 11.14 -4.13
N ARG A 59 7.83 10.25 -4.02
CA ARG A 59 8.01 9.10 -4.93
C ARG A 59 8.27 7.85 -4.12
N PHE A 60 7.75 6.72 -4.58
CA PHE A 60 7.80 5.45 -3.83
C PHE A 60 8.51 4.40 -4.66
N PHE A 61 9.54 3.79 -4.10
CA PHE A 61 10.29 2.73 -4.75
C PHE A 61 10.26 1.48 -3.88
N THR A 62 9.83 0.38 -4.48
CA THR A 62 10.16 -0.95 -3.98
C THR A 62 11.61 -1.27 -4.36
N PRO A 63 12.21 -2.37 -3.87
CA PRO A 63 13.54 -2.80 -4.32
C PRO A 63 13.64 -3.05 -5.84
N LYS A 64 12.52 -3.23 -6.54
CA LYS A 64 12.50 -3.58 -7.97
C LYS A 64 12.02 -2.47 -8.89
N ILE A 65 10.99 -1.74 -8.48
CA ILE A 65 10.29 -0.75 -9.33
C ILE A 65 9.77 0.44 -8.53
N GLU A 66 9.55 1.55 -9.22
CA GLU A 66 8.72 2.66 -8.72
C GLU A 66 7.23 2.26 -8.75
N ILE A 67 6.50 2.61 -7.69
CA ILE A 67 5.06 2.44 -7.61
C ILE A 67 4.35 3.79 -7.46
N PRO A 68 3.15 3.94 -8.02
CA PRO A 68 2.50 5.24 -8.08
C PRO A 68 1.97 5.71 -6.72
N LEU A 69 1.63 4.80 -5.82
CA LEU A 69 0.97 5.13 -4.56
C LEU A 69 1.33 4.11 -3.48
N CYS A 70 1.66 4.59 -2.29
CA CYS A 70 1.93 3.73 -1.14
C CYS A 70 1.40 4.40 0.14
N GLY A 71 0.43 3.75 0.81
CA GLY A 71 -0.25 4.33 1.96
C GLY A 71 0.65 4.47 3.20
N HIS A 72 1.34 3.39 3.61
CA HIS A 72 2.16 3.41 4.82
C HIS A 72 3.38 4.32 4.64
N ALA A 73 4.03 4.32 3.48
CA ALA A 73 5.16 5.21 3.22
C ALA A 73 4.72 6.69 3.16
N THR A 74 3.48 6.99 2.71
CA THR A 74 2.87 8.32 2.81
C THR A 74 2.66 8.73 4.26
N LEU A 75 2.13 7.84 5.10
CA LEU A 75 1.92 8.08 6.52
C LEU A 75 3.24 8.34 7.26
N ALA A 76 4.24 7.49 7.03
CA ALA A 76 5.60 7.64 7.56
C ALA A 76 6.21 9.00 7.16
N SER A 77 6.09 9.34 5.88
CA SER A 77 6.60 10.61 5.33
C SER A 77 5.93 11.82 5.99
N ALA A 78 4.61 11.79 6.14
CA ALA A 78 3.88 12.84 6.81
C ALA A 78 4.27 12.97 8.28
N LYS A 79 4.42 11.85 8.99
CA LYS A 79 4.86 11.82 10.40
C LYS A 79 6.20 12.52 10.58
N ILE A 80 7.20 12.20 9.75
CA ILE A 80 8.51 12.85 9.79
C ILE A 80 8.41 14.36 9.52
N LEU A 81 7.69 14.78 8.48
CA LEU A 81 7.53 16.21 8.19
C LEU A 81 6.82 16.93 9.34
N PHE A 82 5.81 16.32 9.94
CA PHE A 82 5.07 16.87 11.07
C PHE A 82 5.86 16.96 12.38
N GLU A 83 6.92 16.17 12.55
CA GLU A 83 7.83 16.23 13.70
C GLU A 83 9.02 17.17 13.48
N THR A 84 9.40 17.37 12.22
CA THR A 84 10.57 18.18 11.85
C THR A 84 10.21 19.60 11.39
N THR A 85 8.91 19.90 11.27
CA THR A 85 8.38 21.22 10.88
C THR A 85 7.25 21.66 11.80
N ALA A 86 6.87 22.94 11.71
CA ALA A 86 5.72 23.49 12.43
C ALA A 86 4.36 23.25 11.72
N LEU A 87 4.32 22.39 10.70
CA LEU A 87 3.11 22.16 9.90
C LEU A 87 2.08 21.31 10.67
N ASN A 88 0.81 21.64 10.47
CA ASN A 88 -0.34 20.84 10.89
C ASN A 88 -1.09 20.21 9.72
N SER A 89 -0.84 20.70 8.51
CA SER A 89 -1.31 20.11 7.26
C SER A 89 -0.25 20.28 6.17
N LEU A 90 -0.22 19.33 5.24
CA LEU A 90 0.64 19.33 4.08
C LEU A 90 -0.04 18.63 2.91
N LYS A 91 0.53 18.78 1.72
CA LYS A 91 0.08 18.10 0.52
C LYS A 91 1.26 17.43 -0.16
N PHE A 92 1.12 16.13 -0.42
CA PHE A 92 2.04 15.47 -1.33
C PHE A 92 1.51 15.48 -2.76
N THR A 93 2.40 15.58 -3.73
CA THR A 93 2.12 15.33 -5.15
C THR A 93 3.00 14.16 -5.60
N ASN A 94 2.38 13.06 -6.02
CA ASN A 94 3.12 11.90 -6.50
C ASN A 94 3.59 12.06 -7.96
N VAL A 95 4.31 11.06 -8.48
CA VAL A 95 4.81 11.03 -9.87
C VAL A 95 3.71 11.10 -10.94
N ASN A 96 2.47 10.74 -10.59
CA ASN A 96 1.30 10.79 -11.46
C ASN A 96 0.46 12.08 -11.27
N ASN A 97 0.97 13.08 -10.55
CA ASN A 97 0.25 14.30 -10.17
C ASN A 97 -1.01 14.08 -9.32
N VAL A 98 -1.13 12.94 -8.64
CA VAL A 98 -2.15 12.74 -7.62
C VAL A 98 -1.76 13.56 -6.40
N GLU A 99 -2.68 14.41 -5.97
CA GLU A 99 -2.56 15.18 -4.74
C GLU A 99 -3.06 14.37 -3.56
N LEU A 100 -2.27 14.34 -2.49
CA LEU A 100 -2.58 13.66 -1.24
C LEU A 100 -2.56 14.69 -0.11
N PRO A 101 -3.71 15.33 0.19
CA PRO A 101 -3.85 16.19 1.36
C PRO A 101 -3.72 15.39 2.66
N ILE A 102 -2.97 15.94 3.61
CA ILE A 102 -2.70 15.30 4.90
C ILE A 102 -2.81 16.34 6.01
N GLU A 103 -3.47 15.97 7.10
CA GLU A 103 -3.66 16.83 8.27
C GLU A 103 -3.53 16.07 9.59
N LYS A 104 -3.10 16.77 10.64
CA LYS A 104 -3.17 16.30 12.03
C LYS A 104 -4.59 16.53 12.55
N VAL A 105 -5.24 15.46 13.02
CA VAL A 105 -6.59 15.55 13.62
C VAL A 105 -6.63 14.68 14.87
N GLY A 106 -6.89 15.30 16.03
CA GLY A 106 -7.06 14.56 17.29
C GLY A 106 -5.86 13.67 17.67
N GLY A 107 -4.63 14.12 17.41
CA GLY A 107 -3.41 13.33 17.67
C GLY A 107 -3.12 12.23 16.63
N LYS A 108 -3.98 12.06 15.61
CA LYS A 108 -3.79 11.15 14.49
C LYS A 108 -3.39 11.91 13.23
N ILE A 109 -2.89 11.18 12.23
CA ILE A 109 -2.66 11.69 10.88
C ILE A 109 -3.80 11.18 10.00
N LYS A 110 -4.53 12.12 9.39
CA LYS A 110 -5.55 11.83 8.40
C LYS A 110 -5.00 12.10 7.01
N MET A 111 -5.15 11.13 6.13
CA MET A 111 -4.72 11.20 4.73
C MET A 111 -5.95 11.11 3.84
N GLN A 112 -5.97 11.89 2.77
CA GLN A 112 -6.97 11.78 1.72
C GLN A 112 -6.37 11.10 0.50
N PHE A 113 -7.05 10.07 0.03
CA PHE A 113 -6.68 9.32 -1.16
C PHE A 113 -7.78 9.43 -2.22
N PRO A 114 -7.44 9.27 -3.51
CA PRO A 114 -8.45 9.15 -4.56
C PRO A 114 -9.31 7.90 -4.35
N VAL A 115 -10.56 8.00 -4.78
CA VAL A 115 -11.48 6.85 -4.82
C VAL A 115 -11.51 6.31 -6.24
N TYR A 116 -11.31 5.00 -6.38
CA TYR A 116 -11.33 4.33 -7.67
C TYR A 116 -12.50 3.35 -7.77
N ASP A 117 -13.07 3.27 -8.96
CA ASP A 117 -14.11 2.30 -9.28
C ASP A 117 -13.54 0.89 -9.43
N THR A 118 -14.43 -0.09 -9.32
CA THR A 118 -14.14 -1.48 -9.63
C THR A 118 -15.20 -2.04 -10.56
N ASP A 119 -14.77 -2.96 -11.41
CA ASP A 119 -15.63 -3.67 -12.35
C ASP A 119 -15.80 -5.13 -11.93
N GLU A 120 -16.84 -5.79 -12.41
CA GLU A 120 -16.95 -7.25 -12.28
C GLU A 120 -15.83 -7.94 -13.08
N ILE A 121 -15.35 -9.07 -12.58
CA ILE A 121 -14.33 -9.86 -13.25
C ILE A 121 -14.55 -11.34 -13.02
N ASP A 122 -14.17 -12.19 -13.97
CA ASP A 122 -14.05 -13.62 -13.72
C ASP A 122 -12.68 -13.97 -13.16
N VAL A 123 -12.67 -14.76 -12.09
CA VAL A 123 -11.45 -15.23 -11.43
C VAL A 123 -11.20 -16.68 -11.86
N PRO A 124 -10.04 -17.00 -12.46
CA PRO A 124 -9.74 -18.37 -12.86
C PRO A 124 -9.72 -19.33 -11.68
N GLN A 125 -10.20 -20.55 -11.89
CA GLN A 125 -10.16 -21.59 -10.85
C GLN A 125 -8.74 -21.90 -10.37
N THR A 126 -7.74 -21.76 -11.25
CA THR A 126 -6.32 -21.91 -10.90
C THR A 126 -5.87 -20.89 -9.85
N MET A 127 -6.41 -19.66 -9.89
CA MET A 127 -6.12 -18.63 -8.88
C MET A 127 -6.78 -18.98 -7.54
N LEU A 128 -8.06 -19.39 -7.56
CA LEU A 128 -8.78 -19.79 -6.36
C LEU A 128 -8.09 -20.98 -5.67
N ASN A 129 -7.70 -21.98 -6.44
CA ASN A 129 -6.94 -23.13 -5.94
C ASN A 129 -5.59 -22.71 -5.34
N ALA A 130 -4.87 -21.80 -6.00
CA ALA A 130 -3.60 -21.29 -5.49
C ALA A 130 -3.74 -20.49 -4.19
N LEU A 131 -4.86 -19.77 -4.01
CA LEU A 131 -5.16 -19.05 -2.76
C LEU A 131 -5.65 -19.98 -1.64
N GLY A 132 -6.11 -21.19 -1.97
CA GLY A 132 -6.83 -22.06 -1.04
C GLY A 132 -8.28 -21.60 -0.79
N VAL A 133 -8.88 -20.90 -1.74
CA VAL A 133 -10.26 -20.40 -1.68
C VAL A 133 -11.17 -21.32 -2.49
N THR A 134 -12.22 -21.85 -1.87
CA THR A 134 -13.19 -22.74 -2.54
C THR A 134 -14.48 -22.02 -2.93
N GLU A 135 -14.90 -21.05 -2.11
CA GLU A 135 -16.14 -20.29 -2.30
C GLU A 135 -15.84 -18.80 -2.22
N ILE A 136 -16.47 -18.04 -3.11
CA ILE A 136 -16.35 -16.59 -3.18
C ILE A 136 -17.74 -16.00 -3.02
N VAL A 137 -17.86 -14.96 -2.19
CA VAL A 137 -19.09 -14.17 -2.04
C VAL A 137 -19.18 -13.18 -3.20
N ASN A 138 -18.07 -12.52 -3.52
CA ASN A 138 -18.02 -11.55 -4.60
C ASN A 138 -16.61 -11.43 -5.18
N LYS A 139 -16.52 -10.81 -6.37
CA LYS A 139 -15.30 -10.59 -7.12
C LYS A 139 -15.37 -9.27 -7.88
N ARG A 140 -14.29 -8.50 -7.78
CA ARG A 140 -14.15 -7.19 -8.43
C ARG A 140 -12.73 -7.00 -8.95
N TYR A 141 -12.56 -6.07 -9.87
CA TYR A 141 -11.26 -5.68 -10.41
C TYR A 141 -11.09 -4.17 -10.40
N SER A 142 -10.02 -3.70 -9.76
CA SER A 142 -9.59 -2.30 -9.84
C SER A 142 -8.64 -2.15 -11.02
N ALA A 143 -9.11 -1.64 -12.16
CA ALA A 143 -8.29 -1.42 -13.35
C ALA A 143 -7.14 -0.43 -13.10
N THR A 144 -7.38 0.62 -12.30
CA THR A 144 -6.38 1.63 -11.94
C THR A 144 -5.21 1.02 -11.17
N ASN A 145 -5.50 0.15 -10.20
CA ASN A 145 -4.47 -0.48 -9.37
C ASN A 145 -3.98 -1.82 -9.95
N LYS A 146 -4.70 -2.37 -10.94
CA LYS A 146 -4.54 -3.73 -11.46
C LYS A 146 -4.62 -4.78 -10.35
N ILE A 147 -5.61 -4.66 -9.46
CA ILE A 147 -5.81 -5.56 -8.32
C ILE A 147 -7.16 -6.26 -8.46
N ILE A 148 -7.16 -7.59 -8.28
CA ILE A 148 -8.39 -8.37 -8.14
C ILE A 148 -8.78 -8.39 -6.66
N LEU A 149 -10.02 -8.03 -6.35
CA LEU A 149 -10.64 -8.16 -5.04
C LEU A 149 -11.50 -9.43 -5.03
N ILE A 150 -11.28 -10.28 -4.03
CA ILE A 150 -12.08 -11.47 -3.75
C ILE A 150 -12.66 -11.31 -2.34
N GLU A 151 -13.98 -11.37 -2.23
CA GLU A 151 -14.65 -11.45 -0.94
C GLU A 151 -14.94 -12.92 -0.61
N ILE A 152 -14.60 -13.34 0.61
CA ILE A 152 -14.93 -14.65 1.16
C ILE A 152 -15.77 -14.46 2.44
N GLU A 153 -16.47 -15.52 2.85
CA GLU A 153 -17.48 -15.44 3.90
C GLU A 153 -16.88 -15.14 5.29
N SER A 154 -15.70 -15.67 5.59
CA SER A 154 -15.20 -15.75 6.97
C SER A 154 -13.83 -15.10 7.18
N ALA A 155 -13.76 -14.26 8.22
CA ALA A 155 -12.52 -13.73 8.77
C ALA A 155 -11.53 -14.83 9.20
N SER A 156 -12.02 -15.93 9.76
CA SER A 156 -11.17 -17.06 10.17
C SER A 156 -10.60 -17.80 8.97
N GLN A 157 -11.40 -17.95 7.90
CA GLN A 157 -10.91 -18.50 6.64
C GLN A 157 -9.82 -17.61 6.04
N LEU A 158 -10.05 -16.29 6.00
CA LEU A 158 -9.07 -15.30 5.53
C LEU A 158 -7.74 -15.41 6.29
N ALA A 159 -7.80 -15.47 7.62
CA ALA A 159 -6.63 -15.61 8.47
C ALA A 159 -5.87 -16.92 8.22
N SER A 160 -6.59 -18.00 7.88
CA SER A 160 -6.02 -19.31 7.64
C SER A 160 -5.45 -19.53 6.22
N LEU A 161 -5.64 -18.61 5.28
CA LEU A 161 -5.16 -18.81 3.91
C LEU A 161 -3.65 -19.03 3.88
N THR A 162 -3.22 -20.07 3.16
CA THR A 162 -1.83 -20.40 2.89
C THR A 162 -1.61 -20.46 1.37
N PRO A 163 -1.47 -19.31 0.69
CA PRO A 163 -1.36 -19.32 -0.76
C PRO A 163 -0.12 -20.04 -1.25
N ASP A 164 -0.27 -20.86 -2.30
CA ASP A 164 0.84 -21.29 -3.14
C ASP A 164 1.21 -20.13 -4.06
N PHE A 165 2.20 -19.33 -3.66
CA PHE A 165 2.63 -18.16 -4.41
C PHE A 165 3.21 -18.50 -5.80
N SER A 166 3.76 -19.70 -5.97
CA SER A 166 4.27 -20.16 -7.27
C SER A 166 3.11 -20.49 -8.22
N ALA A 167 2.06 -21.14 -7.72
CA ALA A 167 0.84 -21.35 -8.51
C ALA A 167 0.11 -20.01 -8.75
N LEU A 168 0.08 -19.12 -7.76
CA LEU A 168 -0.65 -17.85 -7.81
C LEU A 168 -0.08 -16.93 -8.89
N ILE A 169 1.24 -16.72 -8.93
CA ILE A 169 1.87 -15.86 -9.93
C ILE A 169 1.68 -16.39 -11.36
N ASN A 170 1.56 -17.71 -11.53
CA ASN A 170 1.31 -18.37 -12.81
C ASN A 170 -0.18 -18.46 -13.19
N SER A 171 -1.10 -18.14 -12.26
CA SER A 171 -2.54 -18.26 -12.48
C SER A 171 -3.14 -17.14 -13.33
N TYR A 172 -2.45 -15.99 -13.42
CA TYR A 172 -2.95 -14.79 -14.08
C TYR A 172 -1.79 -13.89 -14.53
N THR A 173 -2.03 -13.08 -15.57
CA THR A 173 -1.05 -12.10 -16.06
C THR A 173 -1.65 -10.70 -16.11
N GLY A 174 -0.82 -9.67 -15.98
CA GLY A 174 -1.25 -8.27 -16.10
C GLY A 174 -1.88 -7.65 -14.85
N ILE A 175 -1.81 -8.31 -13.70
CA ILE A 175 -2.22 -7.77 -12.39
C ILE A 175 -1.01 -7.50 -11.50
N ASN A 176 -1.20 -6.65 -10.50
CA ASN A 176 -0.22 -6.34 -9.46
C ASN A 176 -0.40 -7.24 -8.22
N GLY A 177 -1.63 -7.70 -7.96
CA GLY A 177 -1.92 -8.53 -6.81
C GLY A 177 -3.39 -8.92 -6.69
N VAL A 178 -3.67 -9.71 -5.65
CA VAL A 178 -4.99 -10.16 -5.25
C VAL A 178 -5.22 -9.74 -3.80
N LEU A 179 -6.27 -8.95 -3.59
CA LEU A 179 -6.80 -8.59 -2.29
C LEU A 179 -7.89 -9.61 -1.93
N VAL A 180 -7.77 -10.26 -0.77
CA VAL A 180 -8.84 -11.09 -0.22
C VAL A 180 -9.39 -10.40 1.02
N THR A 181 -10.71 -10.24 1.09
CA THR A 181 -11.40 -9.54 2.18
C THR A 181 -12.54 -10.39 2.74
N ALA A 182 -12.89 -10.15 4.00
CA ALA A 182 -14.05 -10.75 4.66
C ALA A 182 -14.63 -9.74 5.66
N VAL A 183 -15.93 -9.84 5.93
CA VAL A 183 -16.59 -9.09 7.02
C VAL A 183 -15.91 -9.44 8.34
N SER A 184 -15.75 -8.45 9.22
CA SER A 184 -15.10 -8.68 10.50
C SER A 184 -15.95 -9.55 11.42
N ASP A 185 -15.27 -10.41 12.17
CA ASP A 185 -15.80 -11.11 13.33
C ASP A 185 -15.61 -10.32 14.65
N ASN A 186 -15.10 -9.09 14.56
CA ASN A 186 -14.91 -8.18 15.69
C ASN A 186 -15.75 -6.91 15.48
N GLU A 187 -16.59 -6.57 16.46
CA GLU A 187 -17.50 -5.42 16.42
C GLU A 187 -16.80 -4.05 16.31
N ASP A 188 -15.50 -3.97 16.64
CA ASP A 188 -14.70 -2.75 16.50
C ASP A 188 -14.26 -2.46 15.06
N PHE A 189 -14.42 -3.42 14.14
CA PHE A 189 -13.96 -3.33 12.76
C PHE A 189 -15.06 -3.75 11.77
N ASP A 190 -15.10 -3.12 10.60
CA ASP A 190 -16.09 -3.48 9.57
C ASP A 190 -15.64 -4.72 8.76
N PHE A 191 -14.34 -4.83 8.47
CA PHE A 191 -13.78 -5.90 7.64
C PHE A 191 -12.31 -6.18 7.97
N HIS A 192 -11.85 -7.35 7.54
CA HIS A 192 -10.44 -7.75 7.51
C HIS A 192 -10.00 -7.98 6.07
N TYR A 193 -8.71 -7.75 5.77
CA TYR A 193 -8.16 -8.06 4.45
C TYR A 193 -6.73 -8.57 4.50
N ARG A 194 -6.33 -9.29 3.44
CA ARG A 194 -4.95 -9.69 3.14
C ARG A 194 -4.63 -9.37 1.69
N TYR A 195 -3.41 -8.91 1.41
CA TYR A 195 -3.00 -8.54 0.07
C TYR A 195 -1.80 -9.36 -0.40
N PHE A 196 -2.05 -10.22 -1.38
CA PHE A 196 -1.06 -11.10 -1.99
C PHE A 196 -0.57 -10.50 -3.31
N TRP A 197 0.73 -10.29 -3.44
CA TRP A 197 1.31 -9.52 -4.56
C TRP A 197 2.62 -10.09 -5.11
N PRO A 198 2.71 -11.41 -5.37
CA PRO A 198 3.95 -12.02 -5.85
C PRO A 198 4.48 -11.41 -7.16
N TRP A 199 3.61 -10.82 -7.99
CA TRP A 199 4.00 -10.06 -9.20
C TRP A 199 4.87 -8.84 -8.92
N ALA A 200 4.73 -8.22 -7.74
CA ALA A 200 5.56 -7.09 -7.30
C ALA A 200 6.92 -7.54 -6.71
N GLY A 201 7.10 -8.85 -6.51
CA GLY A 201 8.37 -9.44 -6.08
C GLY A 201 8.45 -9.86 -4.61
N THR A 202 7.36 -9.71 -3.87
CA THR A 202 7.17 -10.16 -2.50
C THR A 202 5.82 -10.86 -2.40
N ASN A 203 5.69 -11.84 -1.52
CA ASN A 203 4.51 -12.71 -1.50
C ASN A 203 3.26 -12.01 -0.95
N GLU A 204 3.38 -11.34 0.18
CA GLU A 204 2.29 -10.69 0.90
C GLU A 204 2.77 -9.34 1.46
N ASP A 205 1.92 -8.32 1.42
CA ASP A 205 2.15 -7.03 2.07
C ASP A 205 1.40 -7.02 3.42
N PRO A 206 2.09 -6.74 4.55
CA PRO A 206 1.44 -6.73 5.87
C PRO A 206 0.28 -5.75 6.00
N VAL A 207 0.39 -4.54 5.41
CA VAL A 207 -0.68 -3.53 5.46
C VAL A 207 -0.63 -2.60 4.24
N THR A 208 -1.53 -2.84 3.28
CA THR A 208 -1.58 -2.09 2.03
C THR A 208 -2.59 -0.94 2.06
N GLY A 209 -2.16 0.25 2.49
CA GLY A 209 -3.06 1.41 2.50
C GLY A 209 -3.61 1.79 1.11
N GLY A 210 -2.91 1.43 0.02
CA GLY A 210 -3.37 1.70 -1.35
C GLY A 210 -4.67 0.98 -1.73
N VAL A 211 -4.96 -0.19 -1.15
CA VAL A 211 -6.19 -0.93 -1.46
C VAL A 211 -7.45 -0.24 -0.93
N GLN A 212 -7.30 0.63 0.07
CA GLN A 212 -8.40 1.42 0.64
C GLN A 212 -8.99 2.42 -0.37
N THR A 213 -8.26 2.73 -1.46
CA THR A 213 -8.77 3.57 -2.57
C THR A 213 -10.01 2.99 -3.26
N PHE A 214 -10.24 1.68 -3.14
CA PHE A 214 -11.44 1.02 -3.69
C PHE A 214 -12.15 0.13 -2.67
N LEU A 215 -11.43 -0.49 -1.73
CA LEU A 215 -12.02 -1.38 -0.71
C LEU A 215 -12.98 -0.64 0.22
N THR A 216 -12.71 0.61 0.60
CA THR A 216 -13.63 1.37 1.47
C THR A 216 -14.93 1.77 0.77
N LYS A 217 -14.93 1.86 -0.57
CA LYS A 217 -16.12 2.18 -1.37
C LYS A 217 -16.94 0.93 -1.68
N TYR A 218 -16.24 -0.19 -1.90
CA TYR A 218 -16.82 -1.51 -2.19
C TYR A 218 -17.80 -1.91 -1.08
#